data_AF-A0A660UZK1-F1
#
_entry.id   AF-A0A660UZK1-F1
#
_cell.length_a   1.000
_cell.length_b   1.000
_cell.length_c   1.000
_cell.angle_alpha   90.00
_cell.angle_beta   90.00
_cell.angle_gamma   90.00
#
_symmetry.space_group_name_H-M   'P 1'
#
loop_
_entity.id
_entity.type
_entity.pdbx_description
1 polymer ?
#
loop_
_entity_poly.entity_id
_entity_poly.type
_entity_poly.pdbx_seq_one_letter_code
_entity_poly.pdbx_strand_id
1 'polypeptide(L)'
;MQAFSEYIAIVVRNAMEDFHCQHLSDAQMKELNPIIRNAIYTALYAHKASEKSEMSKHFVEYHLLSIPTYWEEPELLKGFKESEEKLSGQPPIPEK
;
A
#
# COMPACT_ATOMS: atom_id res chain seq x y z
N MET A 1 -6.97 14.30 -1.37
CA MET A 1 -5.80 13.40 -1.43
C MET A 1 -5.33 12.98 -0.05
N GLN A 2 -5.25 13.90 0.94
CA GLN A 2 -4.85 13.57 2.31
C GLN A 2 -5.67 12.42 2.93
N ALA A 3 -7.00 12.55 3.00
CA ALA A 3 -7.88 11.49 3.53
C ALA A 3 -7.73 10.14 2.79
N PHE A 4 -7.53 10.17 1.48
CA PHE A 4 -7.31 8.95 0.69
C PHE A 4 -5.93 8.33 0.97
N SER A 5 -4.91 9.15 1.24
CA SER A 5 -3.58 8.68 1.62
C SER A 5 -3.59 8.08 3.03
N GLU A 6 -4.34 8.68 3.95
CA GLU A 6 -4.57 8.15 5.29
C GLU A 6 -5.31 6.82 5.25
N TYR A 7 -6.33 6.70 4.39
CA TYR A 7 -7.03 5.43 4.14
C TYR A 7 -6.08 4.33 3.65
N ILE A 8 -5.26 4.59 2.64
CA ILE A 8 -4.30 3.59 2.15
C ILE A 8 -3.27 3.27 3.24
N ALA A 9 -2.79 4.28 3.98
CA ALA A 9 -1.81 4.08 5.05
C ALA A 9 -2.33 3.20 6.18
N ILE A 10 -3.60 3.34 6.59
CA ILE A 10 -4.17 2.46 7.62
C ILE A 10 -4.36 1.02 7.11
N VAL A 11 -4.70 0.84 5.83
CA VAL A 11 -4.76 -0.50 5.21
C VAL A 11 -3.37 -1.16 5.22
N VAL A 12 -2.32 -0.43 4.82
CA VAL A 12 -0.95 -0.93 4.84
C VAL A 12 -0.50 -1.27 6.27
N ARG A 13 -0.73 -0.37 7.24
CA ARG A 13 -0.39 -0.64 8.64
C ARG A 13 -1.07 -1.90 9.15
N ASN A 14 -2.37 -2.06 8.89
CA ASN A 14 -3.11 -3.22 9.35
C ASN A 14 -2.65 -4.52 8.68
N ALA A 15 -2.26 -4.48 7.40
CA ALA A 15 -1.67 -5.63 6.71
C ALA A 15 -0.32 -6.05 7.31
N MET A 16 0.39 -5.12 7.96
CA MET A 16 1.63 -5.38 8.67
C MET A 16 1.43 -5.80 10.13
N GLU A 17 0.21 -5.90 10.65
CA GLU A 17 -0.01 -6.07 12.10
C GLU A 17 0.57 -7.38 12.65
N ASP A 18 0.41 -8.50 11.95
CA ASP A 18 0.99 -9.78 12.37
C ASP A 18 2.53 -9.72 12.42
N PHE A 19 3.14 -9.07 11.43
CA PHE A 19 4.58 -8.83 11.39
C PHE A 19 5.02 -7.88 12.51
N HIS A 20 4.26 -6.80 12.72
CA HIS A 20 4.47 -5.84 13.80
C HIS A 20 4.48 -6.55 15.16
N CYS A 21 3.44 -7.31 15.49
CA CYS A 21 3.34 -8.00 16.78
C CYS A 21 4.53 -8.94 17.05
N GLN A 22 5.15 -9.50 16.01
CA GLN A 22 6.26 -10.44 16.13
C GLN A 22 7.64 -9.79 16.11
N HIS A 23 7.79 -8.62 15.46
CA HIS A 23 9.10 -8.09 15.11
C HIS A 23 9.33 -6.61 15.44
N LEU A 24 8.28 -5.83 15.71
CA LEU A 24 8.37 -4.40 15.96
C LEU A 24 7.70 -4.05 17.29
N SER A 25 8.26 -3.09 18.01
CA SER A 25 7.60 -2.50 19.17
C SER A 25 6.61 -1.41 18.77
N ASP A 26 5.65 -1.10 19.64
CA ASP A 26 4.73 0.04 19.45
C ASP A 26 5.47 1.37 19.22
N ALA A 27 6.62 1.56 19.87
CA ALA A 27 7.45 2.76 19.68
C ALA A 27 8.03 2.82 18.26
N GLN A 28 8.54 1.71 17.73
CA GLN A 28 9.03 1.61 16.35
C GLN A 28 7.89 1.81 15.35
N MET A 29 6.72 1.22 15.59
CA MET A 29 5.56 1.45 14.72
C MET A 29 5.06 2.88 14.75
N LYS A 30 5.14 3.56 15.90
CA LYS A 30 4.82 4.99 16.00
C LYS A 30 5.74 5.84 15.11
N GLU A 31 7.00 5.45 14.93
CA GLU A 31 7.94 6.10 14.01
C GLU A 31 7.68 5.73 12.54
N LEU A 32 7.37 4.47 12.26
CA LEU A 32 7.11 3.99 10.90
C LEU A 32 5.80 4.53 10.30
N ASN A 33 4.75 4.69 11.11
CA ASN A 33 3.43 5.10 10.65
C ASN A 33 3.45 6.45 9.87
N PRO A 34 4.08 7.53 10.37
CA PRO A 34 4.28 8.75 9.61
C PRO A 34 5.08 8.58 8.31
N ILE A 35 6.13 7.74 8.32
CA ILE A 35 6.98 7.50 7.15
C ILE A 35 6.14 6.89 6.03
N ILE A 36 5.39 5.83 6.34
CA ILE A 36 4.50 5.14 5.39
C ILE A 36 3.44 6.12 4.85
N ARG A 37 2.75 6.84 5.74
CA ARG A 37 1.70 7.79 5.35
C ARG A 37 2.23 8.92 4.44
N ASN A 38 3.39 9.47 4.77
CA ASN A 38 4.00 10.55 3.98
C ASN A 38 4.50 10.03 2.62
N ALA A 39 5.05 8.82 2.56
CA ALA A 39 5.46 8.19 1.31
C ALA A 39 4.26 7.98 0.37
N ILE A 40 3.16 7.42 0.88
CA ILE A 40 1.90 7.24 0.12
C ILE A 40 1.37 8.59 -0.38
N TYR A 41 1.28 9.59 0.49
CA TYR A 41 0.82 10.93 0.09
C TYR A 41 1.69 11.53 -1.01
N THR A 42 3.02 11.39 -0.89
CA THR A 42 3.99 11.90 -1.87
C THR A 42 3.82 11.21 -3.22
N ALA A 43 3.72 9.87 -3.23
CA ALA A 43 3.54 9.10 -4.47
C ALA A 43 2.23 9.49 -5.18
N LEU A 44 1.12 9.59 -4.45
CA LEU A 44 -0.17 10.00 -5.01
C LEU A 44 -0.16 11.43 -5.53
N TYR A 45 0.48 12.35 -4.79
CA TYR A 45 0.64 13.73 -5.23
C TYR A 45 1.47 13.81 -6.52
N ALA A 46 2.62 13.14 -6.57
CA ALA A 46 3.51 13.12 -7.73
C ALA A 46 2.81 12.52 -8.95
N HIS A 47 2.11 11.38 -8.78
CA HIS A 47 1.34 10.76 -9.85
C HIS A 47 0.29 11.71 -10.42
N LYS A 48 -0.53 12.35 -9.56
CA LYS A 48 -1.54 13.32 -10.00
C LYS A 48 -0.94 14.55 -10.69
N ALA A 49 0.23 15.00 -10.25
CA ALA A 49 0.89 16.19 -10.79
C ALA A 49 1.77 15.90 -12.03
N SER A 50 2.00 14.64 -12.38
CA SER A 50 2.97 14.22 -13.40
C SER A 50 2.72 14.84 -14.78
N GLU A 51 1.46 15.01 -15.19
CA GLU A 51 1.13 15.66 -16.46
C GLU A 51 1.47 17.16 -16.51
N LYS A 52 1.66 17.79 -15.34
CA LYS A 52 1.81 19.26 -15.19
C LYS A 52 3.15 19.68 -14.58
N SER A 53 3.97 18.73 -14.15
CA SER A 53 5.20 18.96 -13.41
C SER A 53 6.27 17.96 -13.84
N GLU A 54 7.30 18.45 -14.54
CA GLU A 54 8.43 17.62 -14.97
C GLU A 54 9.13 16.94 -13.79
N MET A 55 9.23 17.62 -12.65
CA MET A 55 9.78 17.02 -11.43
C MET A 55 8.92 15.86 -10.93
N SER A 56 7.59 16.03 -10.94
CA SER A 56 6.67 14.97 -10.51
C SER A 56 6.66 13.80 -11.50
N LYS A 57 6.76 14.08 -12.80
CA LYS A 57 6.92 13.08 -13.86
C LYS A 57 8.19 12.26 -13.66
N HIS A 58 9.33 12.93 -13.52
CA HIS A 58 10.61 12.27 -13.28
C HIS A 58 10.59 11.42 -12.01
N PHE A 59 9.98 11.92 -10.93
CA PHE A 59 9.82 11.16 -9.70
C PHE A 59 9.03 9.86 -9.93
N VAL A 60 7.91 9.92 -10.67
CA VAL A 60 7.08 8.73 -10.98
C VAL A 60 7.86 7.74 -11.85
N GLU A 61 8.45 8.21 -12.94
CA GLU A 61 9.21 7.36 -13.88
C GLU A 61 10.39 6.66 -13.18
N TYR A 62 11.15 7.39 -12.36
CA TYR A 62 12.25 6.83 -11.58
C TYR A 62 11.79 5.72 -10.65
N HIS A 63 10.70 5.93 -9.90
CA HIS A 63 10.21 4.92 -8.95
C HIS A 63 9.58 3.72 -9.65
N LEU A 64 8.92 3.89 -10.80
CA LEU A 64 8.42 2.77 -11.61
C LEU A 64 9.57 1.89 -12.12
N LEU A 65 10.67 2.50 -12.58
CA LEU A 65 11.86 1.78 -13.02
C LEU A 65 12.66 1.14 -11.85
N SER A 66 12.40 1.59 -10.62
CA SER A 66 13.06 1.07 -9.41
C SER A 66 12.32 -0.10 -8.77
N ILE A 67 11.16 -0.51 -9.30
CA ILE A 67 10.44 -1.69 -8.80
C ILE A 67 11.30 -2.93 -9.10
N PRO A 68 11.71 -3.70 -8.07
CA PRO A 68 12.55 -4.87 -8.31
C PRO A 68 11.81 -5.94 -9.10
N THR A 69 12.47 -6.52 -10.09
CA THR A 69 11.86 -7.54 -10.98
C THR A 69 11.55 -8.87 -10.29
N TYR A 70 12.07 -9.07 -9.07
CA TYR A 70 11.79 -10.25 -8.26
C TYR A 70 10.57 -10.10 -7.34
N TRP A 71 9.94 -8.91 -7.29
CA TRP A 71 8.69 -8.74 -6.55
C TRP A 71 7.58 -9.51 -7.24
N GLU A 72 6.82 -10.29 -6.46
CA GLU A 72 5.60 -10.92 -6.93
C GLU A 72 4.53 -9.86 -7.24
N GLU A 73 3.58 -10.21 -8.12
CA GLU A 73 2.41 -9.36 -8.38
C GLU A 73 1.59 -9.20 -7.08
N PRO A 74 1.03 -8.00 -6.81
CA PRO A 74 0.25 -7.77 -5.61
C PRO A 74 -1.05 -8.57 -5.63
N GLU A 75 -1.36 -9.23 -4.53
CA GLU A 75 -2.62 -9.95 -4.32
C GLU A 75 -3.55 -9.19 -3.34
N LEU A 76 -4.86 -9.47 -3.41
CA LEU A 76 -5.80 -8.94 -2.42
C LEU A 76 -5.51 -9.55 -1.05
N LEU A 77 -5.59 -8.73 0.00
CA LEU A 77 -5.44 -9.21 1.37
C LEU A 77 -6.48 -10.29 1.68
N LYS A 78 -6.02 -11.42 2.24
CA LYS A 78 -6.84 -12.61 2.52
C LYS A 78 -8.19 -12.30 3.18
N GLY A 79 -8.19 -11.49 4.24
CA GLY A 79 -9.42 -11.13 4.95
C GLY A 79 -10.43 -10.35 4.10
N PHE A 80 -9.95 -9.54 3.13
CA PHE A 80 -10.82 -8.86 2.17
C PHE A 80 -11.40 -9.84 1.17
N LYS A 81 -10.56 -10.71 0.57
CA LYS A 81 -10.97 -11.74 -0.40
C LYS A 81 -12.05 -12.66 0.18
N GLU A 82 -11.84 -13.19 1.39
CA GLU A 82 -12.82 -14.04 2.08
C GLU A 82 -14.14 -13.31 2.36
N SER A 83 -14.08 -12.01 2.68
CA SER A 83 -15.29 -11.21 2.93
C SER A 83 -16.08 -10.96 1.65
N GLU A 84 -15.39 -10.70 0.54
CA GLU A 84 -15.99 -10.52 -0.78
C GLU A 84 -16.67 -11.80 -1.28
N GLU A 85 -16.03 -12.97 -1.12
CA GLU A 85 -16.60 -14.28 -1.49
C GLU A 85 -17.88 -14.59 -0.69
N LYS A 86 -17.85 -14.35 0.62
CA LYS A 86 -19.03 -14.52 1.49
C LYS A 86 -20.19 -13.61 1.09
N LEU A 87 -19.92 -12.38 0.66
CA LEU A 87 -20.94 -11.41 0.29
C LEU A 87 -21.46 -11.58 -1.14
N SER A 88 -20.64 -12.09 -2.05
CA SER A 88 -21.01 -12.33 -3.45
C SER A 88 -21.78 -13.63 -3.68
N GLY A 89 -21.83 -14.52 -2.68
CA GLY A 89 -22.43 -15.85 -2.81
C GLY A 89 -21.67 -16.77 -3.78
N GLN A 90 -20.45 -16.39 -4.18
CA GLN A 90 -19.60 -17.19 -5.05
C GLN A 90 -18.67 -18.09 -4.21
N PRO A 91 -18.41 -19.33 -4.65
CA PRO A 91 -17.47 -20.21 -3.97
C PRO A 91 -16.05 -19.64 -3.99
N PRO A 92 -15.20 -19.98 -3.01
CA PRO A 92 -13.87 -19.40 -2.87
C PRO A 92 -12.99 -19.62 -4.10
N ILE A 93 -12.24 -18.59 -4.51
CA ILE A 93 -11.29 -18.67 -5.63
C ILE A 93 -10.11 -19.57 -5.17
N PRO A 94 -9.85 -20.71 -5.84
CA PRO A 94 -8.82 -21.65 -5.42
C PRO A 94 -7.46 -20.97 -5.28
N GLU A 95 -6.76 -21.23 -4.18
CA GLU A 95 -5.34 -20.91 -4.03
C GLU A 95 -4.55 -21.71 -5.09
N LYS A 96 -3.59 -21.06 -5.77
CA LYS A 96 -2.70 -21.70 -6.75
C LYS A 96 -1.53 -22.40 -6.04
#